data_AF-A0A2N2NJ48-F1
#
_entry.id   AF-A0A2N2NJ48-F1
#
_cell.length_a   1.000
_cell.length_b   1.000
_cell.length_c   1.000
_cell.angle_alpha   90.00
_cell.angle_beta   90.00
_cell.angle_gamma   90.00
#
_symmetry.space_group_name_H-M   'P 1'
#
loop_
_entity.id
_entity.type
_entity.pdbx_description
1 polymer ?
#
loop_
_entity_poly.entity_id
_entity_poly.type
_entity_poly.pdbx_seq_one_letter_code
_entity_poly.pdbx_strand_id
1 'polypeptide(L)'
;MNVYEDKYLREKVNRIIARQKEGKVVIAAHKDGSGLPTREDLGQELTRAAYPYDYAIGKAGFLKYDSELGAYLFTAKSGEKLPQVLANYRTLSLAEATLDVQDRRINIQGGEACITFTGVQPWKGLYEVLRELNEELERVNAGIVVWKIIPKENNKVRLGERLFSEAVPKLRNGQAMAHVTGYAYDSDHNLAYVGLAGYKTSLESLRVTLMCGKPLQMTQDGVGDVSLIPTDKYEQAWQAMPEYTSHHVGFVSRLALPGKWEPEDLNAYLLVFRETPEPGREMIRLFIERIKEALEVPILDEWATIIWKQARNRKLVHDLVTVGDCILGARIDLQADWQELLTELLAQEDISLIAA
;
A
#
# COMPACT_ATOMS: atom_id res chain seq x y z
N MET A 1 2.23 9.03 18.33
CA MET A 1 2.12 7.58 18.62
C MET A 1 2.99 7.24 19.84
N ASN A 2 2.50 6.44 20.80
CA ASN A 2 3.28 6.11 22.01
C ASN A 2 4.27 4.96 21.78
N VAL A 3 5.34 4.92 22.58
CA VAL A 3 6.30 3.81 22.61
C VAL A 3 5.58 2.52 23.00
N TYR A 4 5.90 1.42 22.31
CA TYR A 4 5.41 0.09 22.64
C TYR A 4 6.54 -0.78 23.19
N GLU A 5 6.26 -1.48 24.30
CA GLU A 5 7.20 -2.38 24.96
C GLU A 5 6.52 -3.71 25.30
N ASP A 6 7.09 -4.82 24.82
CA ASP A 6 6.72 -6.16 25.28
C ASP A 6 7.73 -6.62 26.35
N LYS A 7 7.39 -6.31 27.61
CA LYS A 7 8.24 -6.67 28.77
C LYS A 7 8.30 -8.18 28.99
N TYR A 8 7.24 -8.90 28.69
CA TYR A 8 7.18 -10.35 28.85
C TYR A 8 8.11 -11.04 27.85
N LEU A 9 8.04 -10.64 26.58
CA LEU A 9 8.95 -11.11 25.54
C LEU A 9 10.41 -10.78 25.90
N ARG A 10 10.69 -9.56 26.35
CA ARG A 10 12.03 -9.16 26.80
C ARG A 10 12.58 -10.08 27.90
N GLU A 11 11.80 -10.33 28.95
CA GLU A 11 12.22 -11.17 30.08
C GLU A 11 12.41 -12.63 29.68
N LYS A 12 11.52 -13.16 28.84
CA LYS A 12 11.61 -14.52 28.30
C LYS A 12 12.88 -14.70 27.45
N VAL A 13 13.12 -13.81 26.50
CA VAL A 13 14.29 -13.88 25.61
C VAL A 13 15.59 -13.67 26.38
N ASN A 14 15.62 -12.79 27.39
CA ASN A 14 16.81 -12.65 28.25
C ASN A 14 17.19 -13.96 28.95
N ARG A 15 16.22 -14.72 29.46
CA ARG A 15 16.48 -16.04 30.06
C ARG A 15 17.02 -17.03 29.03
N ILE A 16 16.50 -17.01 27.80
CA ILE A 16 17.00 -17.83 26.69
C ILE A 16 18.46 -17.46 26.36
N ILE A 17 18.76 -16.18 26.20
CA ILE A 17 20.10 -15.68 25.90
C ILE A 17 21.10 -16.08 26.99
N ALA A 18 20.70 -16.04 28.26
CA ALA A 18 21.56 -16.49 29.36
C ALA A 18 21.98 -17.96 29.20
N ARG A 19 21.03 -18.84 28.85
CA ARG A 19 21.31 -20.27 28.60
C ARG A 19 22.14 -20.49 27.34
N GLN A 20 21.92 -19.71 26.29
CA GLN A 20 22.75 -19.76 25.08
C GLN A 20 24.20 -19.34 25.36
N LYS A 21 24.42 -18.37 26.25
CA LYS A 21 25.78 -17.97 26.70
C LYS A 21 26.51 -19.08 27.47
N GLU A 22 25.78 -19.97 28.12
CA GLU A 22 26.32 -21.20 28.73
C GLU A 22 26.62 -22.30 27.68
N GLY A 23 26.44 -22.02 26.39
CA GLY A 23 26.63 -22.96 25.30
C GLY A 23 25.46 -23.93 25.09
N LYS A 24 24.28 -23.67 25.68
CA LYS A 24 23.09 -24.49 25.49
C LYS A 24 22.35 -24.11 24.21
N VAL A 25 21.88 -25.12 23.49
CA VAL A 25 20.97 -24.94 22.34
C VAL A 25 19.54 -25.04 22.84
N VAL A 26 18.79 -23.94 22.73
CA VAL A 26 17.40 -23.84 23.20
C VAL A 26 16.44 -23.95 22.02
N ILE A 27 15.38 -24.73 22.18
CA ILE A 27 14.36 -25.00 21.16
C ILE A 27 12.98 -24.72 21.76
N ALA A 28 12.16 -23.93 21.08
CA ALA A 28 10.83 -23.58 21.55
C ALA A 28 9.89 -24.80 21.51
N ALA A 29 9.00 -24.90 22.50
CA ALA A 29 8.03 -25.99 22.56
C ALA A 29 6.95 -25.89 21.46
N HIS A 30 6.61 -24.65 21.08
CA HIS A 30 5.66 -24.23 20.05
C HIS A 30 6.07 -22.83 19.55
N LYS A 31 5.49 -22.37 18.43
CA LYS A 31 5.70 -21.00 17.95
C LYS A 31 5.17 -20.01 18.98
N ASP A 32 6.07 -19.20 19.53
CA ASP A 32 5.80 -18.37 20.70
C ASP A 32 6.41 -16.96 20.61
N GLY A 33 6.84 -16.56 19.40
CA GLY A 33 7.44 -15.27 19.11
C GLY A 33 8.86 -15.08 19.65
N SER A 34 9.49 -16.11 20.23
CA SER A 34 10.86 -16.03 20.76
C SER A 34 11.95 -16.01 19.69
N GLY A 35 11.61 -16.26 18.41
CA GLY A 35 12.57 -16.37 17.31
C GLY A 35 13.45 -17.63 17.37
N LEU A 36 13.15 -18.56 18.29
CA LEU A 36 13.82 -19.85 18.37
C LEU A 36 13.21 -20.86 17.39
N PRO A 37 14.01 -21.80 16.86
CA PRO A 37 13.45 -22.93 16.14
C PRO A 37 12.56 -23.75 17.08
N THR A 38 11.46 -24.25 16.52
CA THR A 38 10.51 -25.11 17.22
C THR A 38 10.83 -26.59 17.00
N ARG A 39 10.11 -27.45 17.72
CA ARG A 39 10.14 -28.89 17.50
C ARG A 39 9.80 -29.30 16.06
N GLU A 40 8.91 -28.57 15.40
CA GLU A 40 8.47 -28.87 14.04
C GLU A 40 9.58 -28.57 13.01
N ASP A 41 10.37 -27.52 13.27
CA ASP A 41 11.47 -27.08 12.40
C ASP A 41 12.65 -28.07 12.36
N LEU A 42 12.71 -29.01 13.31
CA LEU A 42 13.75 -30.05 13.35
C LEU A 42 13.62 -31.05 12.20
N GLY A 43 12.44 -31.18 11.58
CA GLY A 43 12.20 -32.03 10.41
C GLY A 43 12.50 -33.52 10.62
N GLN A 44 12.57 -33.97 11.88
CA GLN A 44 12.85 -35.36 12.25
C GLN A 44 11.79 -35.85 13.22
N GLU A 45 11.49 -37.15 13.16
CA GLU A 45 10.54 -37.79 14.06
C GLU A 45 11.05 -37.72 15.51
N LEU A 46 10.18 -37.24 16.40
CA LEU A 46 10.44 -37.16 17.84
C LEU A 46 9.93 -38.44 18.50
N THR A 47 10.87 -39.25 18.99
CA THR A 47 10.54 -40.47 19.74
C THR A 47 10.76 -40.25 21.23
N ARG A 48 9.99 -40.92 22.09
CA ARG A 48 10.16 -40.79 23.54
C ARG A 48 11.54 -41.32 23.97
N ALA A 49 12.28 -40.53 24.73
CA ALA A 49 13.61 -40.91 25.21
C ALA A 49 13.57 -41.53 26.62
N ALA A 50 14.68 -42.17 26.99
CA ALA A 50 14.91 -42.63 28.35
C ALA A 50 15.31 -41.45 29.26
N TYR A 51 14.99 -41.56 30.55
CA TYR A 51 15.42 -40.61 31.57
C TYR A 51 16.94 -40.39 31.50
N PRO A 52 17.45 -39.14 31.53
CA PRO A 52 16.77 -37.90 31.96
C PRO A 52 16.18 -37.04 30.83
N TYR A 53 15.97 -37.59 29.62
CA TYR A 53 15.47 -36.87 28.46
C TYR A 53 14.00 -37.17 28.18
N ASP A 54 13.32 -36.23 27.51
CA ASP A 54 11.91 -36.38 27.14
C ASP A 54 11.77 -36.97 25.73
N TYR A 55 12.56 -36.46 24.78
CA TYR A 55 12.51 -36.87 23.38
C TYR A 55 13.90 -37.10 22.78
N ALA A 56 13.98 -38.03 21.84
CA ALA A 56 15.12 -38.23 20.95
C ALA A 56 14.78 -37.71 19.55
N ILE A 57 15.71 -36.99 18.94
CA ILE A 57 15.61 -36.45 17.59
C ILE A 57 16.43 -37.37 16.67
N GLY A 58 15.76 -38.38 16.09
CA GLY A 58 16.42 -39.38 15.27
C GLY A 58 17.72 -39.92 15.90
N LYS A 59 18.84 -39.74 15.18
CA LYS A 59 20.20 -40.05 15.69
C LYS A 59 20.96 -38.82 16.20
N ALA A 60 20.43 -37.61 15.98
CA ALA A 60 21.15 -36.37 16.17
C ALA A 60 21.34 -35.97 17.64
N GLY A 61 20.40 -36.32 18.52
CA GLY A 61 20.50 -35.94 19.93
C GLY A 61 19.20 -36.06 20.70
N PHE A 62 19.16 -35.39 21.85
CA PHE A 62 18.07 -35.47 22.83
C PHE A 62 17.54 -34.08 23.20
N LEU A 63 16.26 -34.04 23.56
CA LEU A 63 15.58 -32.88 24.11
C LEU A 63 15.23 -33.14 25.58
N LYS A 64 15.51 -32.15 26.42
CA LYS A 64 15.08 -32.11 27.82
C LYS A 64 14.30 -30.83 28.05
N TYR A 65 13.07 -30.94 28.52
CA TYR A 65 12.23 -29.80 28.85
C TYR A 65 12.78 -29.08 30.09
N ASP A 66 12.88 -27.77 29.98
CA ASP A 66 13.23 -26.87 31.06
C ASP A 66 11.97 -26.06 31.41
N SER A 67 11.38 -26.36 32.58
CA SER A 67 10.14 -25.72 33.03
C SER A 67 10.32 -24.25 33.41
N GLU A 68 11.54 -23.81 33.74
CA GLU A 68 11.82 -22.41 34.03
C GLU A 68 11.85 -21.56 32.76
N LEU A 69 12.28 -22.16 31.64
CA LEU A 69 12.29 -21.52 30.33
C LEU A 69 10.99 -21.72 29.55
N GLY A 70 10.25 -22.79 29.85
CA GLY A 70 9.12 -23.23 29.02
C GLY A 70 9.56 -23.75 27.65
N ALA A 71 10.80 -24.25 27.54
CA ALA A 71 11.46 -24.61 26.28
C ALA A 71 12.29 -25.89 26.46
N TYR A 72 12.75 -26.48 25.36
CA TYR A 72 13.62 -27.65 25.38
C TYR A 72 15.09 -27.26 25.25
N LEU A 73 15.95 -27.95 25.99
CA LEU A 73 17.40 -27.92 25.82
C LEU A 73 17.82 -29.10 24.96
N PHE A 74 18.55 -28.81 23.88
CA PHE A 74 19.11 -29.81 22.99
C PHE A 74 20.51 -30.25 23.42
N THR A 75 20.72 -31.57 23.43
CA THR A 75 22.02 -32.20 23.66
C THR A 75 22.39 -33.06 22.46
N ALA A 76 23.44 -32.67 21.74
CA ALA A 76 23.92 -33.39 20.57
C ALA A 76 24.53 -34.74 20.94
N LYS A 77 24.32 -35.75 20.10
CA LYS A 77 25.02 -37.04 20.19
C LYS A 77 26.36 -36.93 19.45
N SER A 78 27.44 -37.36 20.10
CA SER A 78 28.80 -37.26 19.53
C SER A 78 28.92 -38.00 18.19
N GLY A 79 29.49 -37.34 17.18
CA GLY A 79 29.78 -37.92 15.86
C GLY A 79 28.61 -37.97 14.88
N GLU A 80 27.41 -37.52 15.28
CA GLU A 80 26.21 -37.53 14.43
C GLU A 80 25.97 -36.15 13.78
N LYS A 81 25.36 -36.15 12.60
CA LYS A 81 25.02 -34.89 11.90
C LYS A 81 23.83 -34.21 12.57
N LEU A 82 23.96 -32.90 12.79
CA LEU A 82 22.87 -32.06 13.31
C LEU A 82 21.78 -31.83 12.24
N PRO A 83 20.51 -31.65 12.64
CA PRO A 83 19.47 -31.12 11.77
C PRO A 83 19.90 -29.77 11.17
N GLN A 84 19.49 -29.50 9.94
CA GLN A 84 19.91 -28.29 9.20
C GLN A 84 19.59 -26.99 9.96
N VAL A 85 18.45 -26.94 10.63
CA VAL A 85 18.03 -25.79 11.45
C VAL A 85 18.98 -25.54 12.62
N LEU A 86 19.55 -26.60 13.21
CA LEU A 86 20.50 -26.51 14.32
C LEU A 86 21.93 -26.26 13.83
N ALA A 87 22.27 -26.71 12.62
CA ALA A 87 23.55 -26.39 11.98
C ALA A 87 23.68 -24.87 11.71
N ASN A 88 22.56 -24.21 11.42
CA ASN A 88 22.47 -22.76 11.22
C ASN A 88 21.98 -22.00 12.46
N TYR A 89 22.06 -22.61 13.64
CA TYR A 89 21.55 -22.03 14.87
C TYR A 89 22.27 -20.72 15.20
N ARG A 90 21.51 -19.65 15.43
CA ARG A 90 22.04 -18.37 15.88
C ARG A 90 21.69 -18.11 17.34
N THR A 91 22.68 -17.61 18.08
CA THR A 91 22.43 -17.02 19.40
C THR A 91 21.56 -15.79 19.22
N LEU A 92 20.52 -15.69 20.04
CA LEU A 92 19.60 -14.57 19.97
C LEU A 92 20.23 -13.32 20.60
N SER A 93 19.82 -12.18 20.08
CA SER A 93 20.10 -10.87 20.65
C SER A 93 18.81 -10.06 20.72
N LEU A 94 18.68 -9.26 21.77
CA LEU A 94 17.56 -8.33 21.90
C LEU A 94 17.91 -7.02 21.22
N ALA A 95 16.94 -6.47 20.50
CA ALA A 95 17.09 -5.17 19.85
C ALA A 95 15.86 -4.29 20.08
N GLU A 96 16.07 -2.99 19.88
CA GLU A 96 15.02 -1.99 19.81
C GLU A 96 14.86 -1.54 18.36
N ALA A 97 13.63 -1.27 17.97
CA ALA A 97 13.27 -0.76 16.66
C ALA A 97 12.88 0.71 16.75
N THR A 98 13.38 1.53 15.84
CA THR A 98 12.85 2.87 15.60
C THR A 98 11.91 2.82 14.40
N LEU A 99 10.65 3.18 14.62
CA LEU A 99 9.65 3.28 13.57
C LEU A 99 9.56 4.73 13.10
N ASP A 100 9.98 5.00 11.87
CA ASP A 100 9.58 6.20 11.17
C ASP A 100 8.15 6.01 10.66
N VAL A 101 7.20 6.69 11.31
CA VAL A 101 5.76 6.53 11.01
C VAL A 101 5.44 7.07 9.63
N GLN A 102 6.03 8.21 9.27
CA GLN A 102 5.84 8.84 7.96
C GLN A 102 6.46 7.99 6.88
N ASP A 103 7.69 7.54 7.12
CA ASP A 103 8.41 6.73 6.15
C ASP A 103 8.01 5.25 6.15
N ARG A 104 7.11 4.82 7.04
CA ARG A 104 6.72 3.40 7.19
C ARG A 104 7.94 2.49 7.22
N ARG A 105 8.96 2.94 7.93
CA ARG A 105 10.28 2.34 7.92
C ARG A 105 10.65 1.99 9.34
N ILE A 106 10.95 0.72 9.58
CA ILE A 106 11.54 0.29 10.84
C ILE A 106 13.03 0.11 10.62
N ASN A 107 13.82 0.76 11.48
CA ASN A 107 15.25 0.51 11.59
C ASN A 107 15.53 -0.19 12.92
N ILE A 108 16.17 -1.34 12.84
CA ILE A 108 16.61 -2.11 14.00
C ILE A 108 18.13 -1.96 14.09
N GLN A 109 18.61 -1.60 15.28
CA GLN A 109 20.03 -1.64 15.60
C GLN A 109 20.26 -2.81 16.55
N GLY A 110 20.90 -3.87 16.06
CA GLY A 110 21.27 -5.05 16.83
C GLY A 110 22.75 -5.36 16.65
N GLY A 111 23.59 -4.97 17.60
CA GLY A 111 25.04 -5.14 17.50
C GLY A 111 25.62 -4.38 16.28
N GLU A 112 26.34 -5.09 15.41
CA GLU A 112 26.91 -4.54 14.16
C GLU A 112 25.92 -4.52 12.98
N ALA A 113 24.72 -5.13 13.13
CA ALA A 113 23.73 -5.22 12.06
C ALA A 113 22.72 -4.07 12.13
N CYS A 114 22.53 -3.41 10.97
CA CYS A 114 21.45 -2.46 10.75
C CYS A 114 20.44 -3.09 9.79
N ILE A 115 19.26 -3.45 10.30
CA ILE A 115 18.19 -4.03 9.48
C ILE A 115 17.13 -2.97 9.25
N THR A 116 16.74 -2.79 8.00
CA THR A 116 15.68 -1.87 7.59
C THR A 116 14.52 -2.66 7.01
N PHE A 117 13.33 -2.43 7.55
CA PHE A 117 12.06 -2.84 6.94
C PHE A 117 11.38 -1.63 6.32
N THR A 118 10.89 -1.75 5.09
CA THR A 118 10.12 -0.72 4.39
C THR A 118 8.67 -1.19 4.21
N GLY A 119 7.74 -0.24 4.11
CA GLY A 119 6.32 -0.56 3.90
C GLY A 119 5.60 -1.08 5.15
N VAL A 120 6.14 -0.82 6.33
CA VAL A 120 5.51 -1.14 7.62
C VAL A 120 4.14 -0.48 7.71
N GLN A 121 3.19 -1.11 8.41
CA GLN A 121 1.81 -0.62 8.53
C GLN A 121 1.51 -0.13 9.96
N PRO A 122 1.96 1.08 10.37
CA PRO A 122 1.77 1.61 11.73
C PRO A 122 0.33 1.57 12.24
N TRP A 123 -0.66 1.70 11.34
CA TRP A 123 -2.08 1.73 11.67
C TRP A 123 -2.66 0.39 12.15
N LYS A 124 -1.98 -0.75 11.90
CA LYS A 124 -2.38 -2.06 12.45
C LYS A 124 -2.22 -2.15 13.98
N GLY A 125 -1.54 -1.18 14.58
CA GLY A 125 -1.17 -1.18 15.99
C GLY A 125 0.24 -1.74 16.20
N LEU A 126 0.96 -1.16 17.16
CA LEU A 126 2.38 -1.46 17.38
C LEU A 126 2.64 -2.90 17.82
N TYR A 127 1.67 -3.57 18.44
CA TYR A 127 1.76 -4.99 18.78
C TYR A 127 1.81 -5.86 17.51
N GLU A 128 0.89 -5.66 16.56
CA GLU A 128 0.87 -6.41 15.30
C GLU A 128 2.12 -6.12 14.47
N VAL A 129 2.57 -4.85 14.45
CA VAL A 129 3.83 -4.48 13.80
C VAL A 129 5.02 -5.21 14.44
N LEU A 130 5.07 -5.32 15.77
CA LEU A 130 6.14 -6.06 16.46
C LEU A 130 6.10 -7.55 16.13
N ARG A 131 4.90 -8.14 16.09
CA ARG A 131 4.70 -9.55 15.75
C ARG A 131 5.17 -9.85 14.32
N GLU A 132 4.67 -9.12 13.33
CA GLU A 132 5.08 -9.28 11.92
C GLU A 132 6.58 -9.06 11.74
N LEU A 133 7.16 -8.08 12.44
CA LEU A 133 8.60 -7.81 12.41
C LEU A 133 9.43 -9.00 12.91
N ASN A 134 9.06 -9.58 14.06
CA ASN A 134 9.77 -10.72 14.62
C ASN A 134 9.58 -12.01 13.80
N GLU A 135 8.40 -12.22 13.21
CA GLU A 135 8.16 -13.33 12.28
C GLU A 135 9.08 -13.26 11.05
N GLU A 136 9.26 -12.06 10.47
CA GLU A 136 10.17 -11.88 9.34
C GLU A 136 11.65 -12.05 9.73
N LEU A 137 12.06 -11.56 10.92
CA LEU A 137 13.41 -11.76 11.44
C LEU A 137 13.73 -13.23 11.71
N GLU A 138 12.76 -13.98 12.22
CA GLU A 138 12.84 -15.44 12.39
C GLU A 138 12.95 -16.14 11.04
N ARG A 139 12.11 -15.75 10.06
CA ARG A 139 12.10 -16.33 8.70
C ARG A 139 13.46 -16.20 8.00
N VAL A 140 14.16 -15.07 8.19
CA VAL A 140 15.50 -14.87 7.62
C VAL A 140 16.63 -15.37 8.53
N ASN A 141 16.30 -15.98 9.69
CA ASN A 141 17.23 -16.43 10.71
C ASN A 141 18.24 -15.34 11.12
N ALA A 142 17.74 -14.13 11.41
CA ALA A 142 18.57 -12.97 11.76
C ALA A 142 19.27 -13.13 13.12
N GLY A 143 18.71 -13.94 14.03
CA GLY A 143 19.18 -14.03 15.42
C GLY A 143 18.87 -12.77 16.25
N ILE A 144 17.89 -11.98 15.83
CA ILE A 144 17.48 -10.75 16.49
C ILE A 144 16.00 -10.86 16.87
N VAL A 145 15.68 -10.49 18.11
CA VAL A 145 14.30 -10.35 18.57
C VAL A 145 14.09 -8.91 19.02
N VAL A 146 13.11 -8.25 18.41
CA VAL A 146 12.71 -6.90 18.78
C VAL A 146 11.68 -6.98 19.90
N TRP A 147 11.88 -6.22 20.97
CA TRP A 147 10.95 -6.18 22.10
C TRP A 147 10.34 -4.80 22.34
N LYS A 148 10.83 -3.78 21.64
CA LYS A 148 10.43 -2.38 21.81
C LYS A 148 10.42 -1.66 20.46
N ILE A 149 9.34 -0.91 20.22
CA ILE A 149 9.23 0.00 19.08
C ILE A 149 9.11 1.44 19.59
N ILE A 150 10.02 2.28 19.12
CA ILE A 150 10.06 3.72 19.42
C ILE A 150 9.60 4.47 18.15
N PRO A 151 8.38 5.02 18.15
CA PRO A 151 7.93 5.87 17.03
C PRO A 151 8.75 7.15 16.97
N LYS A 152 9.19 7.50 15.77
CA LYS A 152 9.83 8.78 15.46
C LYS A 152 8.87 9.56 14.56
N GLU A 153 8.32 10.63 15.09
CA GLU A 153 7.57 11.62 14.31
C GLU A 153 8.57 12.68 13.85
N ASN A 154 8.95 12.64 12.57
CA ASN A 154 9.71 13.74 11.99
C ASN A 154 8.75 14.92 11.76
N ASN A 155 8.84 15.97 12.55
CA ASN A 155 8.07 17.22 12.36
C ASN A 155 8.41 17.99 11.06
N LYS A 156 9.28 17.44 10.20
CA LYS A 156 9.59 17.97 8.87
C LYS A 156 8.88 17.12 7.83
N VAL A 157 7.62 17.45 7.62
CA VAL A 157 6.80 16.91 6.56
C VAL A 157 7.48 17.21 5.20
N ARG A 158 8.01 16.18 4.53
CA ARG A 158 8.10 16.21 3.06
C ARG A 158 6.76 15.73 2.51
N LEU A 159 5.76 16.60 2.58
CA LEU A 159 4.53 16.46 1.80
C LEU A 159 4.98 16.44 0.34
N GLY A 160 4.91 15.27 -0.31
CA GLY A 160 5.22 15.18 -1.73
C GLY A 160 6.23 14.13 -2.18
N GLU A 161 6.64 13.14 -1.37
CA GLU A 161 7.41 11.99 -1.90
C GLU A 161 6.54 10.75 -2.18
N ARG A 162 5.43 10.51 -1.46
CA ARG A 162 4.61 9.28 -1.59
C ARG A 162 3.31 9.50 -2.34
N LEU A 163 2.83 8.46 -3.05
CA LEU A 163 1.54 8.48 -3.75
C LEU A 163 0.36 8.33 -2.77
N PHE A 164 0.54 7.59 -1.68
CA PHE A 164 -0.51 7.32 -0.68
C PHE A 164 -0.02 7.62 0.73
N SER A 165 -0.83 8.31 1.52
CA SER A 165 -0.61 8.56 2.95
C SER A 165 -0.82 7.30 3.81
N GLU A 166 -1.61 6.34 3.31
CA GLU A 166 -1.92 5.03 3.93
C GLU A 166 -1.55 3.86 3.01
N ALA A 167 -1.99 2.63 3.31
CA ALA A 167 -1.72 1.46 2.48
C ALA A 167 -2.01 1.73 1.01
N VAL A 168 -1.22 1.12 0.12
CA VAL A 168 -1.49 1.20 -1.32
C VAL A 168 -2.86 0.55 -1.57
N PRO A 169 -3.86 1.28 -2.09
CA PRO A 169 -5.16 0.72 -2.39
C PRO A 169 -5.03 -0.46 -3.34
N LYS A 170 -5.94 -1.42 -3.22
CA LYS A 170 -5.95 -2.59 -4.12
C LYS A 170 -7.27 -2.61 -4.87
N LEU A 171 -7.18 -2.72 -6.19
CA LEU A 171 -8.33 -2.94 -7.05
C LEU A 171 -8.46 -4.45 -7.29
N ARG A 172 -9.66 -4.98 -7.08
CA ARG A 172 -9.95 -6.40 -7.29
C ARG A 172 -11.25 -6.61 -8.04
N ASN A 173 -11.30 -7.73 -8.74
CA ASN A 173 -12.53 -8.38 -9.16
C ASN A 173 -12.64 -9.74 -8.42
N GLY A 174 -13.58 -10.60 -8.83
CA GLY A 174 -13.75 -11.92 -8.22
C GLY A 174 -12.61 -12.92 -8.50
N GLN A 175 -11.58 -12.57 -9.27
CA GLN A 175 -10.54 -13.50 -9.77
C GLN A 175 -9.10 -12.98 -9.63
N ALA A 176 -8.91 -11.67 -9.51
CA ALA A 176 -7.62 -10.98 -9.60
C ALA A 176 -7.59 -9.72 -8.74
N MET A 177 -6.38 -9.30 -8.39
CA MET A 177 -6.09 -8.09 -7.63
C MET A 177 -4.82 -7.43 -8.18
N ALA A 178 -4.80 -6.10 -8.18
CA ALA A 178 -3.62 -5.29 -8.48
C ALA A 178 -3.53 -4.08 -7.53
N HIS A 179 -2.33 -3.52 -7.41
CA HIS A 179 -2.07 -2.35 -6.59
C HIS A 179 -2.33 -1.07 -7.39
N VAL A 180 -3.02 -0.12 -6.78
CA VAL A 180 -3.37 1.15 -7.43
C VAL A 180 -2.21 2.12 -7.32
N THR A 181 -1.89 2.82 -8.41
CA THR A 181 -0.88 3.90 -8.45
C THR A 181 -1.51 5.29 -8.42
N GLY A 182 -2.75 5.39 -8.91
CA GLY A 182 -3.70 6.46 -8.59
C GLY A 182 -5.05 6.22 -9.25
N TYR A 183 -6.03 7.06 -8.92
CA TYR A 183 -7.40 6.90 -9.40
C TYR A 183 -8.16 8.23 -9.37
N ALA A 184 -9.23 8.29 -10.17
CA ALA A 184 -10.23 9.35 -10.11
C ALA A 184 -11.63 8.79 -10.38
N TYR A 185 -12.61 9.10 -9.52
CA TYR A 185 -14.01 8.73 -9.75
C TYR A 185 -14.96 9.84 -9.27
N ASP A 186 -16.18 9.89 -9.82
CA ASP A 186 -17.18 10.91 -9.48
C ASP A 186 -18.05 10.56 -8.26
N SER A 187 -18.99 11.42 -7.89
CA SER A 187 -19.88 11.18 -6.74
C SER A 187 -20.76 9.93 -6.91
N ASP A 188 -21.01 9.51 -8.15
CA ASP A 188 -21.81 8.33 -8.49
C ASP A 188 -20.93 7.07 -8.61
N HIS A 189 -19.65 7.17 -8.23
CA HIS A 189 -18.62 6.14 -8.32
C HIS A 189 -18.24 5.72 -9.75
N ASN A 190 -18.57 6.54 -10.75
CA ASN A 190 -18.10 6.32 -12.12
C ASN A 190 -16.60 6.55 -12.19
N LEU A 191 -15.87 5.56 -12.69
CA LEU A 191 -14.42 5.56 -12.72
C LEU A 191 -13.90 6.35 -13.94
N ALA A 192 -13.35 7.54 -13.72
CA ALA A 192 -12.74 8.33 -14.79
C ALA A 192 -11.32 7.85 -15.12
N TYR A 193 -10.57 7.40 -14.11
CA TYR A 193 -9.18 6.96 -14.25
C TYR A 193 -8.77 5.95 -13.19
N VAL A 194 -7.93 4.98 -13.57
CA VAL A 194 -7.17 4.17 -12.62
C VAL A 194 -5.81 3.75 -13.20
N GLY A 195 -4.75 3.99 -12.44
CA GLY A 195 -3.42 3.42 -12.63
C GLY A 195 -3.24 2.16 -11.78
N LEU A 196 -2.70 1.09 -12.35
CA LEU A 196 -2.51 -0.20 -11.68
C LEU A 196 -1.11 -0.77 -11.93
N ALA A 197 -0.50 -1.32 -10.89
CA ALA A 197 0.74 -2.09 -10.95
C ALA A 197 0.51 -3.53 -10.43
N GLY A 198 1.03 -4.51 -11.17
CA GLY A 198 0.94 -5.91 -10.77
C GLY A 198 1.33 -6.88 -11.88
N TYR A 199 1.10 -8.17 -11.66
CA TYR A 199 1.36 -9.21 -12.65
C TYR A 199 0.47 -9.03 -13.88
N LYS A 200 1.03 -9.26 -15.07
CA LYS A 200 0.33 -9.09 -16.35
C LYS A 200 -1.03 -9.83 -16.39
N THR A 201 -1.07 -11.06 -15.90
CA THR A 201 -2.28 -11.89 -15.87
C THR A 201 -3.38 -11.28 -15.00
N SER A 202 -3.03 -10.72 -13.83
CA SER A 202 -3.97 -10.03 -12.96
C SER A 202 -4.50 -8.75 -13.60
N LEU A 203 -3.63 -7.97 -14.23
CA LEU A 203 -4.01 -6.73 -14.92
C LEU A 203 -4.92 -6.99 -16.12
N GLU A 204 -4.67 -8.06 -16.90
CA GLU A 204 -5.56 -8.47 -18.00
C GLU A 204 -6.97 -8.86 -17.51
N SER A 205 -7.06 -9.57 -16.37
CA SER A 205 -8.35 -9.90 -15.76
C SER A 205 -9.14 -8.65 -15.35
N LEU A 206 -8.45 -7.68 -14.73
CA LEU A 206 -9.06 -6.41 -14.35
C LEU A 206 -9.46 -5.59 -15.58
N ARG A 207 -8.62 -5.54 -16.62
CA ARG A 207 -8.94 -4.90 -17.90
C ARG A 207 -10.23 -5.45 -18.50
N VAL A 208 -10.37 -6.78 -18.61
CA VAL A 208 -11.57 -7.39 -19.19
C VAL A 208 -12.81 -7.01 -18.37
N THR A 209 -12.69 -6.98 -17.04
CA THR A 209 -13.80 -6.57 -16.16
C THR A 209 -14.23 -5.13 -16.43
N LEU A 210 -13.25 -4.23 -16.54
CA LEU A 210 -13.43 -2.82 -16.81
C LEU A 210 -14.04 -2.57 -18.21
N MET A 211 -13.54 -3.25 -19.25
CA MET A 211 -14.06 -3.16 -20.62
C MET A 211 -15.44 -3.80 -20.80
N CYS A 212 -15.84 -4.70 -19.90
CA CYS A 212 -17.19 -5.27 -19.88
C CYS A 212 -18.18 -4.43 -19.05
N GLY A 213 -17.80 -3.25 -18.56
CA GLY A 213 -18.67 -2.41 -17.74
C GLY A 213 -19.05 -3.02 -16.39
N LYS A 214 -18.26 -3.99 -15.89
CA LYS A 214 -18.57 -4.69 -14.64
C LYS A 214 -17.96 -3.96 -13.44
N PRO A 215 -18.70 -3.81 -12.32
CA PRO A 215 -18.17 -3.15 -11.14
C PRO A 215 -16.90 -3.80 -10.61
N LEU A 216 -15.99 -2.97 -10.09
CA LEU A 216 -14.75 -3.36 -9.46
C LEU A 216 -14.75 -2.92 -7.99
N GLN A 217 -14.09 -3.66 -7.12
CA GLN A 217 -13.95 -3.27 -5.72
C GLN A 217 -12.56 -2.72 -5.48
N MET A 218 -12.50 -1.49 -4.96
CA MET A 218 -11.28 -0.89 -4.44
C MET A 218 -11.28 -0.99 -2.93
N THR A 219 -10.30 -1.71 -2.39
CA THR A 219 -10.08 -1.84 -0.94
C THR A 219 -9.06 -0.81 -0.49
N GLN A 220 -9.42 -0.04 0.53
CA GLN A 220 -8.57 0.97 1.15
C GLN A 220 -8.51 0.71 2.65
N ASP A 221 -7.33 0.41 3.17
CA ASP A 221 -7.12 0.32 4.60
C ASP A 221 -7.58 1.64 5.24
N GLY A 222 -8.28 1.58 6.37
CA GLY A 222 -8.73 2.78 7.11
C GLY A 222 -9.98 3.48 6.58
N VAL A 223 -10.27 3.38 5.28
CA VAL A 223 -11.43 4.06 4.63
C VAL A 223 -12.58 3.08 4.34
N GLY A 224 -12.26 1.83 3.98
CA GLY A 224 -13.23 0.80 3.62
C GLY A 224 -13.24 0.46 2.13
N ASP A 225 -14.18 -0.40 1.73
CA ASP A 225 -14.31 -0.88 0.36
C ASP A 225 -15.21 0.06 -0.46
N VAL A 226 -14.75 0.48 -1.63
CA VAL A 226 -15.50 1.30 -2.59
C VAL A 226 -15.79 0.47 -3.83
N SER A 227 -17.06 0.43 -4.24
CA SER A 227 -17.45 -0.16 -5.52
C SER A 227 -17.35 0.88 -6.62
N LEU A 228 -16.50 0.65 -7.61
CA LEU A 228 -16.27 1.53 -8.76
C LEU A 228 -17.04 1.01 -9.98
N ILE A 229 -17.70 1.92 -10.69
CA ILE A 229 -18.50 1.63 -11.86
C ILE A 229 -17.72 2.06 -13.11
N PRO A 230 -17.32 1.13 -14.00
CA PRO A 230 -16.65 1.51 -15.22
C PRO A 230 -17.56 2.30 -16.16
N THR A 231 -16.99 3.26 -16.88
CA THR A 231 -17.64 3.96 -18.00
C THR A 231 -17.50 3.17 -19.30
N ASP A 232 -18.28 3.51 -20.34
CA ASP A 232 -18.43 2.70 -21.56
C ASP A 232 -17.12 2.30 -22.28
N LYS A 233 -16.11 3.18 -22.32
CA LYS A 233 -14.85 2.92 -23.05
C LYS A 233 -13.65 3.53 -22.33
N TYR A 234 -12.54 2.82 -22.34
CA TYR A 234 -11.26 3.28 -21.79
C TYR A 234 -10.14 3.13 -22.81
N GLU A 235 -9.27 4.13 -22.85
CA GLU A 235 -7.95 4.00 -23.44
C GLU A 235 -6.96 3.47 -22.40
N GLN A 236 -5.90 2.82 -22.88
CA GLN A 236 -4.93 2.16 -22.01
C GLN A 236 -3.50 2.36 -22.48
N ALA A 237 -2.59 2.50 -21.52
CA ALA A 237 -1.14 2.52 -21.77
C ALA A 237 -0.46 1.52 -20.84
N TRP A 238 0.34 0.62 -21.42
CA TRP A 238 1.04 -0.44 -20.70
C TRP A 238 2.55 -0.20 -20.71
N GLN A 239 3.17 -0.30 -19.55
CA GLN A 239 4.62 -0.20 -19.38
C GLN A 239 5.14 -1.40 -18.60
N ALA A 240 6.07 -2.14 -19.20
CA ALA A 240 6.74 -3.24 -18.52
C ALA A 240 7.63 -2.68 -17.39
N MET A 241 7.59 -3.32 -16.22
CA MET A 241 8.47 -2.96 -15.10
C MET A 241 9.83 -3.67 -15.24
N PRO A 242 10.88 -3.20 -14.56
CA PRO A 242 12.19 -3.87 -14.57
C PRO A 242 12.13 -5.33 -14.10
N GLU A 243 11.19 -5.66 -13.22
CA GLU A 243 10.80 -7.03 -12.91
C GLU A 243 9.94 -7.58 -14.05
N TYR A 244 10.51 -8.42 -14.91
CA TYR A 244 9.94 -8.91 -16.18
C TYR A 244 8.51 -9.49 -16.14
N THR A 245 7.97 -9.80 -14.97
CA THR A 245 6.61 -10.36 -14.78
C THR A 245 5.55 -9.31 -14.43
N SER A 246 5.98 -8.10 -14.05
CA SER A 246 5.12 -7.01 -13.58
C SER A 246 4.97 -5.92 -14.64
N HIS A 247 3.79 -5.30 -14.69
CA HIS A 247 3.52 -4.16 -15.56
C HIS A 247 2.86 -3.06 -14.74
N HIS A 248 3.03 -1.82 -15.19
CA HIS A 248 2.20 -0.68 -14.81
C HIS A 248 1.29 -0.36 -16.00
N VAL A 249 0.00 -0.15 -15.73
CA VAL A 249 -1.00 0.18 -16.72
C VAL A 249 -1.87 1.33 -16.23
N GLY A 250 -2.15 2.30 -17.11
CA GLY A 250 -3.15 3.32 -16.88
C GLY A 250 -4.39 3.04 -17.72
N PHE A 251 -5.57 3.12 -17.12
CA PHE A 251 -6.87 3.12 -17.80
C PHE A 251 -7.52 4.49 -17.64
N VAL A 252 -7.79 5.16 -18.76
CA VAL A 252 -8.38 6.49 -18.79
C VAL A 252 -9.69 6.42 -19.56
N SER A 253 -10.78 6.88 -18.95
CA SER A 253 -12.09 6.95 -19.62
C SER A 253 -11.97 7.80 -20.88
N ARG A 254 -12.63 7.39 -21.96
CA ARG A 254 -12.65 8.19 -23.20
C ARG A 254 -13.22 9.59 -22.97
N LEU A 255 -14.11 9.75 -21.98
CA LEU A 255 -14.73 11.02 -21.60
C LEU A 255 -13.72 12.00 -20.99
N ALA A 256 -12.54 11.51 -20.59
CA ALA A 256 -11.45 12.34 -20.11
C ALA A 256 -10.47 12.78 -21.21
N LEU A 257 -10.60 12.26 -22.43
CA LEU A 257 -9.60 12.43 -23.50
C LEU A 257 -10.08 13.38 -24.60
N PRO A 258 -9.18 14.22 -25.14
CA PRO A 258 -9.54 15.15 -26.20
C PRO A 258 -9.86 14.41 -27.50
N GLY A 259 -10.87 14.88 -28.23
CA GLY A 259 -11.34 14.31 -29.50
C GLY A 259 -12.08 12.98 -29.38
N LYS A 260 -12.46 12.57 -28.17
CA LYS A 260 -13.09 11.26 -27.87
C LYS A 260 -14.51 11.37 -27.30
N TRP A 261 -15.03 12.59 -27.28
CA TRP A 261 -16.41 12.89 -26.94
C TRP A 261 -17.36 12.56 -28.10
N GLU A 262 -18.57 12.15 -27.77
CA GLU A 262 -19.68 11.84 -28.68
C GLU A 262 -20.88 12.75 -28.28
N PRO A 263 -21.71 13.26 -29.22
CA PRO A 263 -22.83 14.15 -28.93
C PRO A 263 -23.82 13.67 -27.86
N GLU A 264 -23.93 12.36 -27.68
CA GLU A 264 -24.81 11.72 -26.71
C GLU A 264 -24.22 11.67 -25.30
N ASP A 265 -22.94 12.02 -25.13
CA ASP A 265 -22.28 12.00 -23.83
C ASP A 265 -22.84 13.08 -22.92
N LEU A 266 -23.25 12.65 -21.73
CA LEU A 266 -23.83 13.54 -20.73
C LEU A 266 -22.77 14.32 -19.95
N ASN A 267 -21.55 13.80 -19.90
CA ASN A 267 -20.48 14.36 -19.08
C ASN A 267 -19.12 14.26 -19.77
N ALA A 268 -18.21 15.15 -19.40
CA ALA A 268 -16.78 15.01 -19.67
C ALA A 268 -15.98 15.03 -18.37
N TYR A 269 -14.79 14.43 -18.39
CA TYR A 269 -13.87 14.44 -17.26
C TYR A 269 -12.61 15.25 -17.56
N LEU A 270 -12.07 15.86 -16.53
CA LEU A 270 -10.77 16.53 -16.52
C LEU A 270 -9.90 15.80 -15.51
N LEU A 271 -8.63 15.56 -15.86
CA LEU A 271 -7.68 14.86 -15.02
C LEU A 271 -6.35 15.59 -15.06
N VAL A 272 -5.77 15.85 -13.88
CA VAL A 272 -4.45 16.47 -13.74
C VAL A 272 -3.56 15.55 -12.88
N PHE A 273 -2.33 15.34 -13.34
CA PHE A 273 -1.40 14.39 -12.76
C PHE A 273 -0.25 15.08 -12.02
N ARG A 274 0.40 14.34 -11.13
CA ARG A 274 1.40 14.84 -10.17
C ARG A 274 2.58 15.60 -10.80
N GLU A 275 2.94 15.28 -12.03
CA GLU A 275 4.06 15.91 -12.74
C GLU A 275 3.70 17.27 -13.36
N THR A 276 2.44 17.67 -13.31
CA THR A 276 1.98 18.97 -13.83
C THR A 276 2.52 20.12 -12.95
N PRO A 277 3.28 21.08 -13.50
CA PRO A 277 3.91 22.14 -12.71
C PRO A 277 2.92 23.07 -12.00
N GLU A 278 1.82 23.45 -12.67
CA GLU A 278 0.78 24.31 -12.11
C GLU A 278 -0.61 23.65 -12.24
N PRO A 279 -0.94 22.70 -11.33
CA PRO A 279 -2.13 21.85 -11.48
C PRO A 279 -3.45 22.62 -11.58
N GLY A 280 -3.59 23.71 -10.81
CA GLY A 280 -4.81 24.53 -10.83
C GLY A 280 -4.98 25.29 -12.16
N ARG A 281 -3.89 25.82 -12.71
CA ARG A 281 -3.91 26.49 -14.02
C ARG A 281 -4.21 25.51 -15.14
N GLU A 282 -3.61 24.32 -15.06
CA GLU A 282 -3.85 23.25 -16.02
C GLU A 282 -5.30 22.77 -16.00
N MET A 283 -5.91 22.63 -14.82
CA MET A 283 -7.33 22.29 -14.69
C MET A 283 -8.24 23.28 -15.44
N ILE A 284 -7.98 24.59 -15.28
CA ILE A 284 -8.74 25.64 -15.96
C ILE A 284 -8.51 25.61 -17.48
N ARG A 285 -7.28 25.35 -17.93
CA ARG A 285 -6.95 25.19 -19.36
C ARG A 285 -7.73 24.01 -19.96
N LEU A 286 -7.64 22.84 -19.34
CA LEU A 286 -8.32 21.62 -19.79
C LEU A 286 -9.85 21.80 -19.80
N PHE A 287 -10.39 22.51 -18.80
CA PHE A 287 -11.81 22.86 -18.76
C PHE A 287 -12.23 23.64 -20.01
N ILE A 288 -11.53 24.71 -20.36
CA ILE A 288 -11.89 25.54 -21.51
C ILE A 288 -11.72 24.81 -22.82
N GLU A 289 -10.64 24.04 -22.98
CA GLU A 289 -10.47 23.19 -24.15
C GLU A 289 -11.62 22.20 -24.29
N ARG A 290 -12.05 21.58 -23.19
CA ARG A 290 -13.15 20.62 -23.21
C ARG A 290 -14.49 21.28 -23.52
N ILE A 291 -14.77 22.45 -22.96
CA ILE A 291 -16.02 23.16 -23.26
C ILE A 291 -16.05 23.60 -24.72
N LYS A 292 -14.95 24.14 -25.27
CA LYS A 292 -14.86 24.52 -26.69
C LYS A 292 -15.04 23.32 -27.63
N GLU A 293 -14.58 22.15 -27.20
CA GLU A 293 -14.70 20.91 -27.96
C GLU A 293 -16.13 20.35 -27.91
N ALA A 294 -16.71 20.24 -26.71
CA ALA A 294 -17.98 19.57 -26.50
C ALA A 294 -19.20 20.48 -26.74
N LEU A 295 -19.05 21.78 -26.47
CA LEU A 295 -20.09 22.77 -26.71
C LEU A 295 -19.64 23.64 -27.88
N GLU A 296 -20.43 23.68 -28.95
CA GLU A 296 -20.17 24.50 -30.15
C GLU A 296 -20.35 26.01 -29.86
N VAL A 297 -19.76 26.51 -28.79
CA VAL A 297 -19.93 27.87 -28.26
C VAL A 297 -18.61 28.62 -28.34
N PRO A 298 -18.58 29.85 -28.89
CA PRO A 298 -17.36 30.64 -28.97
C PRO A 298 -16.96 31.14 -27.58
N ILE A 299 -15.90 30.58 -27.01
CA ILE A 299 -15.34 30.97 -25.71
C ILE A 299 -13.95 31.57 -25.90
N LEU A 300 -13.70 32.75 -25.33
CA LEU A 300 -12.37 33.36 -25.31
C LEU A 300 -11.53 32.83 -24.13
N ASP A 301 -10.23 32.67 -24.34
CA ASP A 301 -9.32 32.13 -23.31
C ASP A 301 -9.24 33.04 -22.07
N GLU A 302 -9.42 34.35 -22.24
CA GLU A 302 -9.45 35.32 -21.15
C GLU A 302 -10.65 35.13 -20.20
N TRP A 303 -11.74 34.54 -20.67
CA TRP A 303 -12.92 34.24 -19.84
C TRP A 303 -12.74 33.02 -18.94
N ALA A 304 -11.66 32.25 -19.15
CA ALA A 304 -11.45 30.93 -18.56
C ALA A 304 -11.68 30.87 -17.05
N THR A 305 -11.03 31.77 -16.32
CA THR A 305 -11.06 31.79 -14.85
C THR A 305 -12.45 32.13 -14.32
N ILE A 306 -13.16 33.04 -14.99
CA ILE A 306 -14.48 33.52 -14.59
C ILE A 306 -15.53 32.43 -14.85
N ILE A 307 -15.52 31.84 -16.05
CA ILE A 307 -16.43 30.75 -16.40
C ILE A 307 -16.20 29.55 -15.47
N TRP A 308 -14.95 29.16 -15.22
CA TRP A 308 -14.62 28.06 -14.30
C TRP A 308 -15.21 28.29 -12.90
N LYS A 309 -15.02 29.49 -12.34
CA LYS A 309 -15.53 29.85 -11.01
C LYS A 309 -17.05 29.79 -10.98
N GLN A 310 -17.72 30.34 -11.98
CA GLN A 310 -19.18 30.41 -12.03
C GLN A 310 -19.83 29.06 -12.31
N ALA A 311 -19.25 28.25 -13.19
CA ALA A 311 -19.67 26.88 -13.45
C ALA A 311 -19.61 26.01 -12.18
N ARG A 312 -18.55 26.16 -11.37
CA ARG A 312 -18.45 25.49 -10.06
C ARG A 312 -19.50 25.99 -9.06
N ASN A 313 -19.70 27.31 -8.97
CA ASN A 313 -20.72 27.89 -8.07
C ASN A 313 -22.13 27.38 -8.38
N ARG A 314 -22.43 27.20 -9.67
CA ARG A 314 -23.71 26.66 -10.16
C ARG A 314 -23.77 25.14 -10.20
N LYS A 315 -22.71 24.45 -9.76
CA LYS A 315 -22.60 22.99 -9.76
C LYS A 315 -22.72 22.36 -11.16
N LEU A 316 -22.29 23.07 -12.21
CA LEU A 316 -22.12 22.49 -13.55
C LEU A 316 -20.80 21.71 -13.66
N VAL A 317 -19.89 21.98 -12.73
CA VAL A 317 -18.61 21.27 -12.58
C VAL A 317 -18.51 20.75 -11.16
N HIS A 318 -18.19 19.47 -11.04
CA HIS A 318 -18.02 18.78 -9.77
C HIS A 318 -16.61 18.22 -9.62
N ASP A 319 -16.05 18.28 -8.42
CA ASP A 319 -14.75 17.65 -8.16
C ASP A 319 -14.87 16.12 -8.17
N LEU A 320 -13.84 15.46 -8.70
CA LEU A 320 -13.67 14.02 -8.58
C LEU A 320 -12.97 13.67 -7.26
N VAL A 321 -13.19 12.46 -6.77
CA VAL A 321 -12.34 11.87 -5.74
C VAL A 321 -11.05 11.39 -6.40
N THR A 322 -9.94 12.08 -6.14
CA THR A 322 -8.62 11.78 -6.73
C THR A 322 -7.57 11.45 -5.69
N VAL A 323 -6.74 10.43 -5.94
CA VAL A 323 -5.60 10.07 -5.09
C VAL A 323 -4.49 9.45 -5.94
N GLY A 324 -3.25 9.51 -5.47
CA GLY A 324 -2.11 8.84 -6.08
C GLY A 324 -1.39 9.74 -7.07
N ASP A 325 -1.22 9.26 -8.30
CA ASP A 325 -0.62 10.02 -9.40
C ASP A 325 -1.60 11.02 -10.04
N CYS A 326 -2.92 10.79 -9.93
CA CYS A 326 -3.96 11.77 -10.25
C CYS A 326 -4.22 12.67 -9.03
N ILE A 327 -3.93 13.96 -9.17
CA ILE A 327 -3.90 14.92 -8.06
C ILE A 327 -5.09 15.88 -8.06
N LEU A 328 -5.72 16.11 -9.21
CA LEU A 328 -6.96 16.86 -9.34
C LEU A 328 -7.80 16.24 -10.46
N GLY A 329 -9.12 16.32 -10.32
CA GLY A 329 -10.04 15.91 -11.36
C GLY A 329 -11.38 16.60 -11.22
N ALA A 330 -12.08 16.77 -12.34
CA ALA A 330 -13.43 17.34 -12.35
C ALA A 330 -14.33 16.64 -13.37
N ARG A 331 -15.63 16.57 -13.08
CA ARG A 331 -16.70 16.21 -14.02
C ARG A 331 -17.39 17.47 -14.49
N ILE A 332 -17.58 17.60 -15.80
CA ILE A 332 -18.36 18.66 -16.44
C ILE A 332 -19.70 18.05 -16.85
N ASP A 333 -20.81 18.66 -16.46
CA ASP A 333 -22.14 18.34 -16.96
C ASP A 333 -22.34 19.01 -18.33
N LEU A 334 -22.44 18.22 -19.39
CA LEU A 334 -22.58 18.72 -20.76
C LEU A 334 -24.03 19.00 -21.15
N GLN A 335 -25.00 18.54 -20.36
CA GLN A 335 -26.43 18.75 -20.60
C GLN A 335 -26.98 20.00 -19.91
N ALA A 336 -26.16 20.65 -19.08
CA ALA A 336 -26.51 21.91 -18.44
C ALA A 336 -26.74 23.05 -19.45
N ASP A 337 -27.48 24.07 -19.04
CA ASP A 337 -27.69 25.28 -19.86
C ASP A 337 -26.48 26.22 -19.82
N TRP A 338 -25.46 25.86 -20.58
CA TRP A 338 -24.24 26.66 -20.73
C TRP A 338 -24.49 27.98 -21.46
N GLN A 339 -25.53 28.06 -22.30
CA GLN A 339 -25.89 29.28 -23.00
C GLN A 339 -26.47 30.32 -22.04
N GLU A 340 -27.34 29.91 -21.11
CA GLU A 340 -27.85 30.76 -20.05
C GLU A 340 -26.71 31.30 -19.19
N LEU A 341 -25.77 30.45 -18.75
CA LEU A 341 -24.60 30.89 -17.99
C LEU A 341 -23.81 31.99 -18.72
N LEU A 342 -23.47 31.77 -19.99
CA LEU A 342 -22.68 32.74 -20.75
C LEU A 342 -23.44 34.04 -21.02
N THR A 343 -24.74 33.94 -21.29
CA THR A 343 -25.61 35.11 -21.51
C THR A 343 -25.68 35.98 -20.26
N GLU A 344 -25.81 35.37 -19.08
CA GLU A 344 -25.84 36.10 -17.82
C GLU A 344 -24.50 36.76 -17.50
N LEU A 345 -23.37 36.07 -17.74
CA LEU A 345 -22.05 36.65 -17.52
C LEU A 345 -21.76 37.84 -18.45
N LEU A 346 -22.21 37.78 -19.71
CA LEU A 346 -22.14 38.90 -20.64
C LEU A 346 -23.04 40.07 -20.18
N ALA A 347 -24.26 39.78 -19.72
CA ALA A 347 -25.20 40.80 -19.24
C ALA A 347 -24.73 41.48 -17.94
N GLN A 348 -23.94 40.78 -17.13
CA GLN A 348 -23.33 41.31 -15.89
C GLN A 348 -22.01 42.05 -16.13
N GLU A 349 -21.51 42.09 -17.38
CA GLU A 349 -20.20 42.63 -17.74
C GLU A 349 -19.02 41.93 -17.03
N ASP A 350 -19.24 40.72 -16.50
CA ASP A 350 -18.21 39.86 -15.92
C ASP A 350 -17.25 39.34 -17.01
N ILE A 351 -17.75 39.17 -18.23
CA ILE A 351 -16.96 38.85 -19.43
C ILE A 351 -17.33 39.81 -20.57
N SER A 352 -16.39 40.10 -21.46
CA SER A 352 -16.54 41.07 -22.55
C SER A 352 -16.14 40.47 -23.89
N LEU A 353 -16.88 40.83 -24.94
CA LEU A 353 -16.55 40.51 -26.35
C LEU A 353 -15.48 41.45 -26.94
N ILE A 354 -15.17 42.55 -26.25
CA ILE A 354 -14.14 43.51 -26.62
C ILE A 354 -12.95 43.22 -25.73
N ALA A 355 -11.83 42.78 -26.32
CA ALA A 355 -10.57 42.61 -25.62
C ALA A 355 -10.15 43.96 -25.00
N ALA A 356 -9.83 43.93 -23.70
CA ALA A 356 -9.39 45.12 -22.95
C ALA A 356 -7.98 45.57 -23.33
#